data_AF-M2QA00-F1
#
_entry.id   AF-M2QA00-F1
#
_cell.length_a   1.000
_cell.length_b   1.000
_cell.length_c   1.000
_cell.angle_alpha   90.00
_cell.angle_beta   90.00
_cell.angle_gamma   90.00
#
_symmetry.space_group_name_H-M   'P 1'
#
loop_
_entity.id
_entity.type
_entity.pdbx_description
1 polymer ?
#
loop_
_entity_poly.entity_id
_entity_poly.type
_entity_poly.pdbx_seq_one_letter_code
_entity_poly.pdbx_strand_id
1 'polypeptide(L)'
;MFSAALGGLENSGSDRRCRIVPGRSLKHAFDTVEREIAGNPVFLVHDALRAFTPADTVRAVADAVRAGSSFVVPVLPMADTVKVTDAAKVITGTEDRAHLRTAQTPLGFTRETFLSYADKPSLDGAHTIAGHPDAMRVTTSFELTLAEAIAVAGKEDVL
;
A
#
# COMPACT_ATOMS: atom_id res chain seq x y z
N MET A 1 16.96 -5.96 11.28
CA MET A 1 17.01 -5.68 9.83
C MET A 1 16.35 -4.36 9.45
N PHE A 2 15.11 -4.05 9.84
CA PHE A 2 14.48 -2.74 9.55
C PHE A 2 15.17 -1.54 10.24
N SER A 3 15.64 -1.72 11.49
CA SER A 3 16.46 -0.72 12.19
C SER A 3 17.84 -0.49 11.54
N ALA A 4 18.40 -1.48 10.84
CA ALA A 4 19.66 -1.33 10.11
C ALA A 4 19.50 -0.53 8.80
N ALA A 5 18.33 -0.61 8.16
CA ALA A 5 17.98 0.24 7.02
C ALA A 5 17.68 1.70 7.43
N LEU A 6 17.26 1.92 8.67
CA LEU A 6 17.01 3.26 9.24
C LEU A 6 18.27 3.89 9.86
N GLY A 7 19.27 3.09 10.25
CA GLY A 7 20.53 3.56 10.87
C GLY A 7 21.39 4.47 9.99
N GLY A 8 21.03 4.67 8.72
CA GLY A 8 21.65 5.66 7.82
C GLY A 8 20.84 6.93 7.57
N LEU A 9 19.60 7.01 8.10
CA LEU A 9 18.72 8.18 7.96
C LEU A 9 18.69 9.05 9.22
N GLU A 10 19.40 8.65 10.27
CA GLU A 10 19.56 9.42 11.49
C GLU A 10 20.70 10.45 11.32
N ASN A 11 20.32 11.70 11.08
CA ASN A 11 21.14 12.89 11.28
C ASN A 11 22.46 13.01 10.47
N SER A 12 22.37 12.92 9.14
CA SER A 12 23.30 13.65 8.28
C SER A 12 22.53 14.64 7.40
N GLY A 13 23.01 15.89 7.34
CA GLY A 13 22.28 17.02 6.80
C GLY A 13 21.78 16.86 5.36
N SER A 14 20.53 17.25 5.16
CA SER A 14 19.90 17.66 3.89
C SER A 14 19.94 16.66 2.71
N ASP A 15 19.05 15.68 2.73
CA ASP A 15 18.22 15.42 1.53
C ASP A 15 16.76 15.70 1.91
N ARG A 16 16.21 16.85 1.46
CA ARG A 16 14.84 17.29 1.80
C ARG A 16 13.73 16.38 1.24
N ARG A 17 14.07 15.22 0.66
CA ARG A 17 13.15 14.31 -0.05
C ARG A 17 12.53 13.23 0.84
N CYS A 18 13.11 12.91 2.00
CA CYS A 18 12.56 11.93 2.92
C CYS A 18 12.81 12.35 4.37
N ARG A 19 11.77 12.26 5.22
CA ARG A 19 11.88 12.48 6.67
C ARG A 19 11.15 11.37 7.41
N ILE A 20 11.83 10.80 8.38
CA ILE A 20 11.22 9.85 9.33
C ILE A 20 10.50 10.67 10.41
N VAL A 21 9.22 10.38 10.60
CA VAL A 21 8.38 11.03 11.61
C VAL A 21 7.81 9.93 12.49
N PRO A 22 8.32 9.75 13.71
CA PRO A 22 7.75 8.77 14.62
C PRO A 22 6.34 9.19 15.04
N GLY A 23 5.42 8.23 15.09
CA GLY A 23 4.06 8.48 15.52
C GLY A 23 3.35 7.19 15.92
N ARG A 24 2.43 7.32 16.88
CA ARG A 24 1.57 6.20 17.31
C ARG A 24 0.44 5.89 16.33
N SER A 25 0.20 6.78 15.37
CA SER A 25 -0.81 6.66 14.32
C SER A 25 -0.44 7.56 13.13
N LEU A 26 -1.06 7.32 11.97
CA LEU A 26 -0.92 8.19 10.79
C LEU A 26 -1.32 9.63 11.10
N LYS A 27 -2.44 9.82 11.81
CA LYS A 27 -2.88 11.15 12.22
C LYS A 27 -1.83 11.85 13.10
N HIS A 28 -1.30 11.15 14.10
CA HIS A 28 -0.28 11.73 14.98
C HIS A 28 0.98 12.13 14.21
N ALA A 29 1.46 11.30 13.29
CA ALA A 29 2.60 11.64 12.45
C ALA A 29 2.28 12.85 11.55
N PHE A 30 1.10 12.87 10.92
CA PHE A 30 0.66 13.96 10.06
C PHE A 30 0.57 15.30 10.80
N ASP A 31 -0.01 15.32 12.01
CA ASP A 31 -0.15 16.54 12.82
C ASP A 31 1.21 17.23 13.09
N THR A 32 2.32 16.47 13.14
CA THR A 32 3.66 17.06 13.33
C THR A 32 4.21 17.76 12.08
N VAL A 33 3.75 17.38 10.89
CA VAL A 33 4.26 17.86 9.60
C VAL A 33 3.29 18.75 8.86
N GLU A 34 2.02 18.78 9.26
CA GLU A 34 0.92 19.42 8.54
C GLU A 34 1.24 20.87 8.14
N ARG A 35 1.82 21.65 9.06
CA ARG A 35 2.16 23.07 8.83
C ARG A 35 3.20 23.29 7.74
N GLU A 36 3.97 22.26 7.39
CA GLU A 36 4.99 22.32 6.34
C GLU A 36 4.42 21.96 4.95
N ILE A 37 3.21 21.39 4.90
CA ILE A 37 2.61 20.87 3.68
C ILE A 37 1.80 21.96 2.98
N ALA A 38 2.39 22.61 1.98
CA ALA A 38 1.72 23.63 1.16
C ALA A 38 0.96 23.03 -0.05
N GLY A 39 0.00 23.79 -0.58
CA GLY A 39 -0.74 23.44 -1.79
C GLY A 39 -1.72 22.28 -1.62
N ASN A 40 -2.01 21.59 -2.74
CA ASN A 40 -2.89 20.42 -2.80
C ASN A 40 -2.11 19.16 -3.20
N PRO A 41 -1.28 18.61 -2.30
CA PRO A 41 -0.51 17.41 -2.60
C PRO A 41 -1.39 16.17 -2.62
N VAL A 42 -0.87 15.13 -3.27
CA VAL A 42 -1.42 13.78 -3.17
C VAL A 42 -0.80 13.09 -1.96
N PHE A 43 -1.66 12.48 -1.14
CA PHE A 43 -1.22 11.65 -0.02
C PHE A 43 -1.23 10.20 -0.43
N LEU A 44 -0.12 9.50 -0.19
CA LEU A 44 0.00 8.07 -0.44
C LEU A 44 0.26 7.35 0.89
N VAL A 45 -0.52 6.30 1.17
CA VAL A 45 -0.30 5.41 2.32
C VAL A 45 0.11 4.04 1.79
N HIS A 46 1.31 3.59 2.14
CA HIS A 46 1.86 2.33 1.66
C HIS A 46 2.15 1.36 2.80
N ASP A 47 1.96 0.07 2.55
CA ASP A 47 2.31 -0.99 3.49
C ASP A 47 3.78 -1.37 3.25
N ALA A 48 4.61 -1.23 4.26
CA ALA A 48 6.04 -1.55 4.19
C ALA A 48 6.32 -3.02 3.85
N LEU A 49 5.34 -3.92 4.00
CA LEU A 49 5.48 -5.33 3.62
C LEU A 49 5.33 -5.58 2.12
N ARG A 50 5.07 -4.56 1.29
CA ARG A 50 4.97 -4.68 -0.18
C ARG A 50 6.21 -4.14 -0.89
N ALA A 51 7.36 -4.70 -0.55
CA ALA A 51 8.69 -4.20 -0.97
C ALA A 51 8.91 -4.13 -2.49
N PHE A 52 8.18 -4.91 -3.29
CA PHE A 52 8.34 -4.97 -4.76
C PHE A 52 7.24 -4.26 -5.53
N THR A 53 6.45 -3.40 -4.88
CA THR A 53 5.42 -2.61 -5.58
C THR A 53 6.06 -1.78 -6.70
N PRO A 54 5.67 -1.96 -7.98
CA PRO A 54 6.31 -1.24 -9.08
C PRO A 54 6.05 0.27 -8.99
N ALA A 55 7.04 1.06 -9.42
CA ALA A 55 6.93 2.52 -9.46
C ALA A 55 5.74 2.99 -10.33
N ASP A 56 5.41 2.24 -11.38
CA ASP A 56 4.28 2.51 -12.26
C ASP A 56 2.93 2.43 -11.52
N THR A 57 2.77 1.46 -10.61
CA THR A 57 1.59 1.37 -9.75
C THR A 57 1.49 2.60 -8.83
N VAL A 58 2.61 3.04 -8.25
CA VAL A 58 2.64 4.25 -7.41
C VAL A 58 2.25 5.50 -8.20
N ARG A 59 2.79 5.66 -9.41
CA ARG A 59 2.45 6.79 -10.30
C ARG A 59 0.99 6.75 -10.72
N ALA A 60 0.46 5.58 -11.11
CA ALA A 60 -0.94 5.42 -11.51
C ALA A 60 -1.92 5.81 -10.39
N VAL A 61 -1.64 5.43 -9.14
CA VAL A 61 -2.44 5.86 -7.98
C VAL A 61 -2.38 7.38 -7.82
N ALA A 62 -1.18 7.97 -7.88
CA ALA A 62 -1.03 9.41 -7.72
C ALA A 62 -1.71 10.22 -8.84
N ASP A 63 -1.62 9.75 -10.08
CA ASP A 63 -2.20 10.40 -11.24
C ASP A 63 -3.73 10.32 -11.24
N ALA A 64 -4.30 9.19 -10.79
CA ALA A 64 -5.75 9.08 -10.60
C ALA A 64 -6.29 10.07 -9.55
N VAL A 65 -5.52 10.34 -8.49
CA VAL A 65 -5.88 11.39 -7.52
C VAL A 65 -5.79 12.78 -8.13
N ARG A 66 -4.70 13.06 -8.87
CA ARG A 66 -4.54 14.35 -9.59
C ARG A 66 -5.64 14.58 -10.62
N ALA A 67 -6.15 13.51 -11.23
CA ALA A 67 -7.26 13.55 -12.17
C ALA A 67 -8.64 13.76 -11.51
N GLY A 68 -8.70 13.83 -10.17
CA GLY A 68 -9.91 14.20 -9.44
C GLY A 68 -10.52 13.08 -8.58
N SER A 69 -9.95 11.87 -8.56
CA SER A 69 -10.41 10.83 -7.63
C SER A 69 -9.97 11.18 -6.20
N SER A 70 -10.90 11.32 -5.27
CA SER A 70 -10.57 11.68 -3.87
C SER A 70 -9.90 10.55 -3.10
N PHE A 71 -10.18 9.29 -3.47
CA PHE A 71 -9.66 8.07 -2.87
C PHE A 71 -9.39 7.01 -3.95
N VAL A 72 -8.17 6.49 -4.04
CA VAL A 72 -7.75 5.50 -5.05
C VAL A 72 -7.09 4.30 -4.40
N VAL A 73 -7.45 3.09 -4.84
CA VAL A 73 -6.88 1.82 -4.36
C VAL A 73 -6.54 0.90 -5.55
N PRO A 74 -5.29 0.43 -5.67
CA PRO A 74 -4.94 -0.61 -6.64
C PRO A 74 -5.50 -1.96 -6.20
N VAL A 75 -6.07 -2.71 -7.13
CA VAL A 75 -6.70 -4.00 -6.83
C VAL A 75 -6.40 -5.06 -7.88
N LEU A 76 -6.35 -6.33 -7.48
CA LEU A 76 -6.24 -7.49 -8.38
C LEU A 76 -7.52 -8.35 -8.33
N PRO A 77 -7.90 -9.00 -9.43
CA PRO A 77 -8.93 -10.05 -9.40
C PRO A 77 -8.49 -11.21 -8.52
N MET A 78 -9.46 -11.91 -7.92
CA MET A 78 -9.18 -13.12 -7.15
C MET A 78 -8.73 -14.26 -8.09
N ALA A 79 -7.52 -14.78 -7.86
CA ALA A 79 -6.98 -15.92 -8.60
C ALA A 79 -7.55 -17.26 -8.11
N ASP A 80 -7.84 -17.36 -6.81
CA ASP A 80 -8.34 -18.58 -6.17
C ASP A 80 -9.86 -18.62 -6.07
N THR A 81 -10.42 -19.83 -5.95
CA THR A 81 -11.85 -20.00 -5.70
C THR A 81 -12.15 -19.67 -4.24
N VAL A 82 -13.13 -18.80 -4.00
CA VAL A 82 -13.51 -18.40 -2.63
C VAL A 82 -14.65 -19.30 -2.14
N LYS A 83 -14.46 -19.91 -0.96
CA LYS A 83 -15.46 -20.78 -0.32
C LYS A 83 -16.03 -20.10 0.92
N VAL A 84 -17.32 -20.31 1.15
CA VAL A 84 -17.98 -19.94 2.40
C VAL A 84 -17.91 -21.14 3.33
N THR A 85 -17.52 -20.92 4.58
CA THR A 85 -17.51 -21.96 5.62
C THR A 85 -18.31 -21.53 6.82
N ASP A 86 -18.93 -22.49 7.51
CA ASP A 86 -19.61 -22.25 8.78
C ASP A 86 -18.66 -22.35 9.99
N ALA A 87 -19.22 -22.19 11.20
CA ALA A 87 -18.47 -22.30 12.45
C ALA A 87 -17.90 -23.70 12.72
N ALA A 88 -18.44 -24.74 12.07
CA ALA A 88 -17.93 -26.11 12.13
C ALA A 88 -16.82 -26.38 11.09
N LYS A 89 -16.39 -25.36 10.34
CA LYS A 89 -15.36 -25.42 9.28
C LYS A 89 -15.78 -26.30 8.09
N VAL A 90 -17.07 -26.41 7.82
CA VAL A 90 -17.61 -27.12 6.66
C VAL A 90 -17.90 -26.12 5.54
N ILE A 91 -17.58 -26.48 4.29
CA ILE A 91 -17.90 -25.66 3.11
C ILE A 91 -19.42 -25.64 2.91
N THR A 92 -20.01 -24.45 2.94
CA THR A 92 -21.45 -24.23 2.73
C THR A 92 -21.76 -23.65 1.35
N GLY A 93 -20.76 -23.13 0.64
CA GLY A 93 -20.95 -22.53 -0.67
C GLY A 93 -19.66 -22.10 -1.37
N THR A 94 -19.82 -21.57 -2.57
CA THR A 94 -18.76 -20.91 -3.35
C THR A 94 -19.21 -19.49 -3.63
N GLU A 95 -18.38 -18.51 -3.28
CA GLU A 95 -18.67 -17.10 -3.58
C GLU A 95 -18.43 -16.80 -5.06
N ASP A 96 -19.27 -15.93 -5.64
CA ASP A 96 -19.00 -15.39 -6.97
C ASP A 96 -17.89 -14.34 -6.89
N ARG A 97 -16.70 -14.73 -7.34
CA ARG A 97 -15.52 -13.88 -7.31
C ARG A 97 -15.45 -12.84 -8.43
N ALA A 98 -16.43 -12.77 -9.34
CA ALA A 98 -16.43 -11.82 -10.46
C ALA A 98 -16.26 -10.36 -10.03
N HIS A 99 -16.80 -10.01 -8.85
CA HIS A 99 -16.72 -8.67 -8.26
C HIS A 99 -15.78 -8.58 -7.04
N LEU A 100 -15.09 -9.67 -6.68
CA LEU A 100 -14.18 -9.71 -5.54
C LEU A 100 -12.76 -9.34 -5.97
N ARG A 101 -12.07 -8.55 -5.14
CA ARG A 101 -10.72 -8.07 -5.43
C ARG A 101 -9.81 -8.14 -4.20
N THR A 102 -8.53 -8.44 -4.42
CA THR A 102 -7.49 -8.24 -3.41
C THR A 102 -7.04 -6.78 -3.46
N ALA A 103 -7.27 -6.04 -2.38
CA ALA A 103 -6.75 -4.70 -2.23
C ALA A 103 -5.23 -4.70 -2.06
N GLN A 104 -4.57 -3.75 -2.73
CA GLN A 104 -3.15 -3.49 -2.63
C GLN A 104 -2.90 -2.06 -2.11
N THR A 105 -1.65 -1.73 -1.85
CA THR A 105 -1.21 -0.36 -1.54
C THR A 105 -0.09 0.00 -2.53
N PRO A 106 0.16 1.29 -2.83
CA PRO A 106 -0.27 2.48 -2.10
C PRO A 106 -1.76 2.81 -2.25
N LEU A 107 -2.35 3.31 -1.17
CA LEU A 107 -3.65 3.99 -1.19
C LEU A 107 -3.40 5.46 -1.50
N GLY A 108 -4.19 6.08 -2.37
CA GLY A 108 -4.05 7.49 -2.78
C GLY A 108 -5.21 8.35 -2.33
N PHE A 109 -4.92 9.57 -1.86
CA PHE A 109 -5.92 10.47 -1.29
C PHE A 109 -5.68 11.94 -1.61
N THR A 110 -6.76 12.72 -1.64
CA THR A 110 -6.71 14.15 -1.33
C THR A 110 -6.49 14.37 0.17
N ARG A 111 -6.16 15.60 0.59
CA ARG A 111 -5.95 15.92 2.02
C ARG A 111 -7.16 15.55 2.89
N GLU A 112 -8.35 15.96 2.49
CA GLU A 112 -9.58 15.75 3.26
C GLU A 112 -9.85 14.26 3.48
N THR A 113 -9.78 13.47 2.41
CA THR A 113 -10.01 12.03 2.47
C THR A 113 -8.90 11.32 3.26
N PHE A 114 -7.64 11.75 3.13
CA PHE A 114 -6.55 11.22 3.96
C PHE A 114 -6.82 11.42 5.45
N LEU A 115 -7.29 12.60 5.86
CA LEU A 115 -7.61 12.89 7.26
C LEU A 115 -8.76 12.02 7.77
N SER A 116 -9.80 11.82 6.97
CA SER A 116 -10.89 10.90 7.30
C SER A 116 -10.41 9.46 7.44
N TYR A 117 -9.57 8.98 6.52
CA TYR A 117 -8.97 7.65 6.58
C TYR A 117 -8.05 7.49 7.81
N ALA A 118 -7.25 8.50 8.13
CA ALA A 118 -6.32 8.48 9.26
C ALA A 118 -7.03 8.44 10.62
N ASP A 119 -8.25 8.99 10.71
CA ASP A 119 -9.11 8.91 11.88
C ASP A 119 -9.82 7.55 11.97
N LYS A 120 -10.42 7.10 10.86
CA LYS A 120 -11.15 5.83 10.77
C LYS A 120 -10.82 5.09 9.48
N PRO A 121 -9.83 4.17 9.50
CA PRO A 121 -9.44 3.44 8.31
C PRO A 121 -10.58 2.58 7.75
N SER A 122 -10.99 2.88 6.51
CA SER A 122 -11.86 2.06 5.67
C SER A 122 -11.47 2.24 4.21
N LEU A 123 -11.75 1.25 3.37
CA LEU A 123 -11.57 1.34 1.91
C LEU A 123 -12.88 1.64 1.18
N ASP A 124 -13.99 1.80 1.91
CA ASP A 124 -15.30 2.07 1.32
C ASP A 124 -15.29 3.39 0.55
N GLY A 125 -15.91 3.39 -0.63
CA GLY A 125 -15.97 4.56 -1.52
C GLY A 125 -14.69 4.83 -2.31
N ALA A 126 -13.66 3.99 -2.20
CA ALA A 126 -12.46 4.09 -3.02
C ALA A 126 -12.75 3.81 -4.50
N HIS A 127 -12.13 4.60 -5.38
CA HIS A 127 -12.02 4.28 -6.79
C HIS A 127 -10.91 3.24 -7.01
N THR A 128 -11.20 2.17 -7.74
CA THR A 128 -10.23 1.11 -8.00
C THR A 128 -9.43 1.35 -9.27
N ILE A 129 -8.14 1.06 -9.25
CA ILE A 129 -7.31 0.93 -10.45
C ILE A 129 -6.68 -0.47 -10.52
N ALA A 130 -6.10 -0.83 -11.67
CA ALA A 130 -5.37 -2.09 -11.82
C ALA A 130 -4.16 -2.15 -10.86
N GLY A 131 -4.10 -3.20 -10.06
CA GLY A 131 -2.95 -3.54 -9.24
C GLY A 131 -1.86 -4.29 -10.02
N HIS A 132 -0.84 -4.76 -9.31
CA HIS A 132 0.28 -5.49 -9.90
C HIS A 132 0.64 -6.73 -9.06
N PRO A 133 0.92 -7.91 -9.66
CA PRO A 133 1.30 -9.13 -8.94
C PRO A 133 2.47 -8.93 -7.95
N ASP A 134 3.52 -8.21 -8.37
CA ASP A 134 4.69 -7.90 -7.51
C ASP A 134 4.36 -7.08 -6.26
N ALA A 135 3.22 -6.38 -6.22
CA ALA A 135 2.80 -5.68 -5.02
C ALA A 135 2.29 -6.66 -3.95
N MET A 136 2.72 -7.93 -3.93
CA MET A 136 2.41 -8.91 -2.89
C MET A 136 2.94 -8.46 -1.53
N ARG A 137 2.30 -8.90 -0.45
CA ARG A 137 2.82 -8.70 0.91
C ARG A 137 3.79 -9.82 1.24
N VAL A 138 4.87 -9.49 1.92
CA VAL A 138 5.80 -10.45 2.51
C VAL A 138 5.42 -10.64 3.98
N THR A 139 4.79 -11.75 4.29
CA THR A 139 4.18 -12.04 5.62
C THR A 139 4.59 -13.39 6.19
N THR A 140 5.13 -14.28 5.38
CA THR A 140 5.61 -15.61 5.78
C THR A 140 7.09 -15.78 5.52
N SER A 141 7.74 -16.74 6.19
CA SER A 141 9.15 -17.06 5.96
C SER A 141 9.42 -17.53 4.52
N PHE A 142 8.45 -18.21 3.90
CA PHE A 142 8.52 -18.60 2.50
C PHE A 142 8.55 -17.37 1.57
N GLU A 143 7.63 -16.43 1.77
CA GLU A 143 7.60 -15.18 1.01
C GLU A 143 8.86 -14.33 1.22
N LEU A 144 9.43 -14.33 2.44
CA LEU A 144 10.69 -13.65 2.71
C LEU A 144 11.86 -14.27 1.96
N THR A 145 11.93 -15.61 1.92
CA THR A 145 12.97 -16.32 1.17
C THR A 145 12.88 -15.99 -0.32
N LEU A 146 11.66 -15.97 -0.87
CA LEU A 146 11.43 -15.57 -2.26
C LEU A 146 11.83 -14.10 -2.50
N ALA A 147 11.44 -13.20 -1.60
CA ALA A 147 11.80 -11.78 -1.67
C ALA A 147 13.32 -11.57 -1.70
N GLU A 148 14.05 -12.22 -0.80
CA GLU A 148 15.51 -12.14 -0.75
C GLU A 148 16.15 -12.68 -2.04
N ALA A 149 15.63 -13.78 -2.58
CA ALA A 149 16.10 -14.33 -3.85
C ALA A 149 15.88 -13.36 -5.03
N ILE A 150 14.69 -12.76 -5.15
CA ILE A 150 14.37 -11.76 -6.18
C ILE A 150 15.27 -10.53 -6.06
N ALA A 151 15.50 -10.05 -4.84
CA ALA A 151 16.34 -8.89 -4.59
C ALA A 151 17.81 -9.11 -5.01
N VAL A 152 18.33 -10.33 -4.86
CA VAL A 152 19.69 -10.70 -5.28
C VAL A 152 19.77 -10.91 -6.78
N ALA A 153 18.80 -11.61 -7.38
CA ALA A 153 18.82 -11.92 -8.81
C ALA A 153 18.69 -10.67 -9.69
N GLY A 154 18.02 -9.62 -9.18
CA GLY A 154 17.52 -8.55 -10.02
C GLY A 154 16.28 -9.04 -10.80
N LYS A 155 15.37 -8.11 -11.10
CA LYS A 155 14.19 -8.47 -11.88
C LYS A 155 14.59 -8.48 -13.36
N GLU A 156 14.78 -9.66 -13.94
CA GLU A 156 14.79 -9.79 -15.41
C GLU A 156 13.34 -9.76 -15.91
N ASP A 157 13.08 -9.01 -16.98
CA ASP A 157 11.79 -9.05 -17.68
C ASP A 157 11.68 -10.40 -18.41
N VAL A 158 11.19 -11.44 -17.73
CA VAL A 158 10.97 -12.75 -18.36
C VAL A 158 9.63 -13.35 -17.92
N LEU A 159 8.61 -13.08 -18.73
CA LEU A 159 7.71 -13.99 -19.47
C LEU A 159 6.47 -13.23 -19.95
#